data_AF-A0A0M9E6J7-F1
#
_entry.id   AF-A0A0M9E6J7-F1
#
_cell.length_a   1.000
_cell.length_b   1.000
_cell.length_c   1.000
_cell.angle_alpha   90.00
_cell.angle_beta   90.00
_cell.angle_gamma   90.00
#
_symmetry.space_group_name_H-M   'P 1'
#
loop_
_entity.id
_entity.type
_entity.pdbx_description
1 polymer ?
#
loop_
_entity_poly.entity_id
_entity_poly.type
_entity_poly.pdbx_seq_one_letter_code
_entity_poly.pdbx_strand_id
1 'polypeptide(L)'
;MTNNINTFQFMIENRKVIIETLNKNVSIPKAWDQLREKLPEGVKIIKYNTFKGYVKSLNVINDILNEKDEIVRTKKKLSEEIEKIRQEKKELEITLGKVRQEYKENLVQFSIIEEQKKSLELELNQVRQKLPNQKSIPIPKQLDGWGVQLKGNYYRLFKKIRGKVKWIHIGKKWDPDLARKKIKDYKG
;
A
#
# COMPACT_ATOMS: atom_id res chain seq x y z
N MET A 1 -12.53 -56.29 -34.90
CA MET A 1 -11.45 -55.56 -35.58
C MET A 1 -10.21 -55.67 -34.71
N THR A 2 -9.27 -56.54 -35.08
CA THR A 2 -8.00 -56.71 -34.36
C THR A 2 -7.12 -55.49 -34.61
N ASN A 3 -6.92 -54.66 -33.60
CA ASN A 3 -5.91 -53.60 -33.63
C ASN A 3 -4.54 -54.26 -33.83
N ASN A 4 -4.03 -54.29 -35.06
CA ASN A 4 -2.63 -54.58 -35.31
C ASN A 4 -1.82 -53.40 -34.76
N ILE A 5 -1.41 -53.50 -33.49
CA ILE A 5 -0.49 -52.53 -32.89
C ILE A 5 0.79 -52.57 -33.71
N ASN A 6 1.09 -51.48 -34.41
CA ASN A 6 2.33 -51.33 -35.15
C ASN A 6 3.50 -51.37 -34.14
N THR A 7 4.52 -52.17 -34.43
CA THR A 7 5.75 -52.30 -33.65
C THR A 7 6.32 -50.96 -33.20
N PHE A 8 6.33 -49.96 -34.07
CA PHE A 8 6.85 -48.65 -33.74
C PHE A 8 5.95 -47.89 -32.77
N GLN A 9 4.63 -48.01 -32.93
CA GLN A 9 3.66 -47.37 -32.05
C GLN A 9 3.73 -47.93 -30.62
N PHE A 10 3.85 -49.26 -30.49
CA PHE A 10 4.09 -49.90 -29.19
C PHE A 10 5.36 -49.34 -28.52
N MET A 11 6.44 -49.15 -29.28
CA MET A 11 7.69 -48.60 -28.75
C MET A 11 7.53 -47.15 -28.28
N ILE A 12 6.74 -46.32 -28.97
CA ILE A 12 6.47 -44.92 -28.57
C ILE A 12 5.64 -44.87 -27.28
N GLU A 13 4.60 -45.69 -27.19
CA GLU A 13 3.71 -45.77 -26.03
C GLU A 13 4.50 -46.22 -24.78
N ASN A 14 5.42 -47.17 -24.94
CA ASN A 14 6.25 -47.70 -23.88
C ASN A 14 7.65 -47.04 -23.79
N ARG A 15 7.86 -45.90 -24.48
CA ARG A 15 9.20 -45.31 -24.67
C ARG A 15 9.94 -45.05 -23.35
N LYS A 16 9.25 -44.60 -22.30
CA LYS A 16 9.88 -44.24 -21.03
C LYS A 16 10.57 -45.46 -20.41
N VAL A 17 9.88 -46.60 -20.38
CA VAL A 17 10.39 -47.87 -19.86
C VAL A 17 11.53 -48.40 -20.75
N ILE A 18 11.39 -48.28 -22.07
CA ILE A 18 12.39 -48.73 -23.04
C ILE A 18 13.68 -47.92 -22.91
N ILE A 19 13.59 -46.59 -22.93
CA ILE A 19 14.72 -45.66 -22.83
C ILE A 19 15.40 -45.79 -21.46
N GLU A 20 14.63 -45.88 -20.37
CA GLU A 20 15.20 -46.09 -19.04
C GLU A 20 15.97 -47.42 -18.95
N THR A 21 15.43 -48.48 -19.55
CA THR A 21 16.13 -49.78 -19.58
C THR A 21 17.37 -49.72 -20.47
N LEU A 22 17.34 -49.01 -21.60
CA LEU A 22 18.51 -48.77 -22.42
C LEU A 22 19.61 -48.00 -21.66
N ASN A 23 19.25 -46.94 -20.94
CA ASN A 23 20.20 -46.11 -20.20
C ASN A 23 20.83 -46.84 -19.00
N LYS A 24 20.12 -47.80 -18.39
CA LYS A 24 20.64 -48.63 -17.28
C LYS A 24 21.58 -49.75 -17.73
N ASN A 25 21.62 -50.06 -19.04
CA ASN A 25 22.39 -51.18 -19.56
C ASN A 25 23.55 -50.71 -20.43
N VAL A 26 24.68 -51.41 -20.33
CA VAL A 26 25.90 -51.08 -21.10
C VAL A 26 25.75 -51.42 -22.59
N SER A 27 24.82 -52.32 -22.96
CA SER A 27 24.65 -52.76 -24.35
C SER A 27 23.20 -53.02 -24.73
N ILE A 28 22.88 -52.80 -26.01
CA ILE A 28 21.55 -53.02 -26.62
C ILE A 28 21.06 -54.48 -26.45
N PRO A 29 21.89 -55.53 -26.62
CA PRO A 29 21.47 -56.91 -26.35
C PRO A 29 21.00 -57.12 -24.91
N LYS A 30 21.76 -56.65 -23.91
CA LYS A 30 21.39 -56.79 -22.49
C LYS A 30 20.12 -56.01 -22.16
N ALA A 31 19.99 -54.79 -22.71
CA ALA A 31 18.78 -54.00 -22.57
C ALA A 31 17.55 -54.71 -23.17
N TRP A 32 17.72 -55.37 -24.32
CA TRP A 32 16.66 -56.16 -24.94
C TRP A 32 16.24 -57.33 -24.06
N ASP A 33 17.19 -58.08 -23.48
CA ASP A 33 16.90 -59.20 -22.59
C ASP A 33 16.06 -58.76 -21.39
N GLN A 34 16.45 -57.66 -20.74
CA GLN A 34 15.67 -57.09 -19.63
C GLN A 34 14.31 -56.53 -20.06
N LEU A 35 14.21 -55.98 -21.27
CA LEU A 35 12.92 -55.51 -21.80
C LEU A 35 11.96 -56.66 -22.08
N ARG A 36 12.46 -57.86 -22.42
CA ARG A 36 11.61 -59.04 -22.57
C ARG A 36 10.93 -59.44 -21.27
N GLU A 37 11.59 -59.22 -20.14
CA GLU A 37 11.02 -59.47 -18.81
C GLU A 37 10.02 -58.37 -18.41
N LYS A 38 10.36 -57.10 -18.66
CA LYS A 38 9.53 -55.95 -18.27
C LYS A 38 8.31 -55.71 -19.16
N LEU A 39 8.43 -56.02 -20.45
CA LEU A 39 7.40 -55.82 -21.48
C LEU A 39 7.22 -57.11 -22.29
N PRO A 40 6.68 -58.18 -21.67
CA PRO A 40 6.53 -59.49 -22.32
C PRO A 40 5.61 -59.44 -23.54
N GLU A 41 4.62 -58.54 -23.55
CA GLU A 41 3.75 -58.29 -24.71
C GLU A 41 4.52 -57.74 -25.91
N GLY A 42 5.55 -56.93 -25.66
CA GLY A 42 6.40 -56.34 -26.69
C GLY A 42 7.22 -57.38 -27.45
N VAL A 43 7.52 -58.53 -26.85
CA VAL A 43 8.29 -59.62 -27.47
C VAL A 43 7.52 -60.29 -28.60
N LYS A 44 6.18 -60.29 -28.52
CA LYS A 44 5.31 -60.82 -29.58
C LYS A 44 5.22 -59.89 -30.78
N ILE A 45 5.49 -58.59 -30.57
CA ILE A 45 5.25 -57.51 -31.55
C ILE A 45 6.57 -56.99 -32.13
N ILE A 46 7.68 -57.08 -31.39
CA ILE A 46 8.98 -56.50 -31.72
C ILE A 46 10.03 -57.62 -31.79
N LYS A 47 10.67 -57.76 -32.95
CA LYS A 47 11.87 -58.60 -33.12
C LYS A 47 13.12 -57.80 -32.74
N TYR A 48 14.16 -58.48 -32.24
CA TYR A 48 15.41 -57.85 -31.82
C TYR A 48 16.05 -56.94 -32.88
N ASN A 49 16.11 -57.36 -34.15
CA ASN A 49 16.68 -56.54 -35.22
C ASN A 49 15.86 -55.27 -35.48
N THR A 50 14.53 -55.36 -35.37
CA THR A 50 13.63 -54.22 -35.50
C THR A 50 13.77 -53.26 -34.32
N PHE A 51 13.85 -53.79 -33.10
CA PHE A 51 14.17 -53.01 -31.90
C PHE A 51 15.48 -52.24 -32.10
N LYS A 52 16.57 -52.96 -32.41
CA LYS A 52 17.90 -52.37 -32.63
C LYS A 52 17.89 -51.28 -33.69
N GLY A 53 17.13 -51.46 -34.79
CA GLY A 53 16.98 -50.45 -35.84
C GLY A 53 16.26 -49.18 -35.37
N TYR A 54 15.26 -49.32 -34.50
CA TYR A 54 14.45 -48.20 -34.03
C TYR A 54 14.96 -47.50 -32.78
N VAL A 55 15.91 -48.07 -32.03
CA VAL A 55 16.46 -47.45 -30.81
C VAL A 55 16.90 -45.99 -31.03
N LYS A 56 17.63 -45.71 -32.12
CA LYS A 56 18.08 -44.34 -32.43
C LYS A 56 16.91 -43.38 -32.64
N SER A 57 15.94 -43.78 -33.46
CA SER A 57 14.73 -42.98 -33.72
C SER A 57 13.89 -42.80 -32.46
N LEU A 58 13.83 -43.83 -31.61
CA LEU A 58 13.10 -43.80 -30.35
C LEU A 58 13.72 -42.81 -29.36
N ASN A 59 15.06 -42.72 -29.29
CA ASN A 59 15.75 -41.71 -28.48
C ASN A 59 15.35 -40.30 -28.92
N VAL A 60 15.42 -40.01 -30.23
CA VAL A 60 15.03 -38.69 -30.77
C VAL A 60 13.57 -38.37 -30.46
N ILE A 61 12.67 -39.34 -30.67
CA ILE A 61 11.24 -39.16 -30.36
C ILE A 61 11.01 -38.95 -28.86
N ASN A 62 11.75 -39.66 -28.01
CA ASN A 62 11.66 -39.49 -26.56
C ASN A 62 12.02 -38.06 -26.16
N ASP A 63 13.09 -37.51 -26.72
CA ASP A 63 13.53 -36.14 -26.42
C ASP A 63 12.47 -35.12 -26.88
N ILE A 64 11.97 -35.25 -28.11
CA ILE A 64 10.90 -34.40 -28.65
C ILE A 64 9.63 -34.48 -27.78
N LEU A 65 9.25 -35.68 -27.35
CA LEU A 65 8.05 -35.85 -26.54
C LEU A 65 8.23 -35.35 -25.10
N ASN A 66 9.45 -35.42 -24.54
CA ASN A 66 9.74 -34.84 -23.23
C ASN A 66 9.69 -33.30 -23.31
N GLU A 67 10.30 -32.71 -24.33
CA GLU A 67 10.21 -31.26 -24.59
C GLU A 67 8.75 -30.83 -24.78
N LYS A 68 7.96 -31.60 -25.55
CA LYS A 68 6.53 -31.35 -25.70
C LYS A 68 5.79 -31.42 -24.36
N ASP A 69 6.06 -32.42 -23.53
CA ASP A 69 5.45 -32.56 -22.20
C ASP A 69 5.79 -31.35 -21.32
N GLU A 70 7.02 -30.84 -21.40
CA GLU A 70 7.45 -29.62 -20.70
C GLU A 70 6.73 -28.38 -21.22
N ILE A 71 6.65 -28.20 -22.53
CA ILE A 71 5.91 -27.09 -23.17
C ILE A 71 4.43 -27.11 -22.74
N VAL A 72 3.80 -28.29 -22.68
CA VAL A 72 2.41 -28.40 -22.23
C VAL A 72 2.26 -27.99 -20.77
N ARG A 73 3.20 -28.38 -19.90
CA ARG A 73 3.21 -27.98 -18.48
C ARG A 73 3.42 -26.47 -18.32
N THR A 74 4.37 -25.88 -19.04
CA THR A 74 4.63 -24.43 -18.97
C THR A 74 3.45 -23.63 -19.51
N LYS A 75 2.87 -24.05 -20.64
CA LYS A 75 1.64 -23.45 -21.19
C LYS A 75 0.49 -23.47 -20.18
N LYS A 76 0.30 -24.58 -19.47
CA LYS A 76 -0.72 -24.68 -18.42
C LYS A 76 -0.47 -23.67 -17.29
N LYS A 77 0.76 -23.61 -16.76
CA LYS A 77 1.14 -22.65 -15.70
C LYS A 77 0.93 -21.19 -16.14
N LEU A 78 1.38 -20.84 -17.35
CA LEU A 78 1.19 -19.49 -17.89
C LEU A 78 -0.28 -19.14 -18.07
N SER A 79 -1.12 -20.10 -18.50
CA SER A 79 -2.56 -19.89 -18.61
C SER A 79 -3.22 -19.62 -17.26
N GLU A 80 -2.80 -20.33 -16.20
CA GLU A 80 -3.29 -20.09 -14.84
C GLU A 80 -2.84 -18.72 -14.31
N GLU A 81 -1.60 -18.31 -14.61
CA GLU A 81 -1.07 -17.01 -14.21
C GLU A 81 -1.77 -15.84 -14.93
N ILE A 82 -2.02 -15.97 -16.24
CA ILE A 82 -2.79 -14.98 -17.01
C ILE A 82 -4.19 -14.80 -16.41
N GLU A 83 -4.84 -15.88 -15.97
CA GLU A 83 -6.19 -15.80 -15.41
C GLU A 83 -6.18 -15.09 -14.05
N LYS A 84 -5.17 -15.33 -13.21
CA LYS A 84 -4.99 -14.58 -11.95
C LYS A 84 -4.80 -13.09 -12.21
N ILE A 85 -3.91 -12.73 -13.15
CA ILE A 85 -3.66 -11.33 -13.51
C ILE A 85 -4.94 -10.65 -14.04
N ARG A 86 -5.75 -11.36 -14.83
CA ARG A 86 -7.04 -10.84 -15.32
C ARG A 86 -8.01 -10.56 -14.18
N GLN A 87 -8.07 -11.45 -13.19
CA GLN A 87 -8.92 -11.27 -12.02
C GLN A 87 -8.46 -10.08 -11.17
N GLU A 88 -7.16 -9.97 -10.88
CA GLU A 88 -6.58 -8.84 -10.14
C GLU A 88 -6.83 -7.51 -10.87
N LYS A 89 -6.65 -7.48 -12.19
CA LYS A 89 -6.95 -6.30 -13.01
C LYS A 89 -8.40 -5.85 -12.85
N LYS A 90 -9.35 -6.80 -12.89
CA LYS A 90 -10.78 -6.50 -12.74
C LYS A 90 -11.10 -5.92 -11.36
N GLU A 91 -10.48 -6.44 -10.31
CA GLU A 91 -10.66 -5.93 -8.94
C GLU A 91 -10.08 -4.52 -8.77
N LEU A 92 -8.93 -4.25 -9.38
CA LEU A 92 -8.33 -2.92 -9.41
C LEU A 92 -9.19 -1.92 -10.18
N GLU A 93 -9.78 -2.32 -11.31
CA GLU A 93 -10.70 -1.46 -12.08
C GLU A 93 -11.95 -1.08 -11.28
N ILE A 94 -12.53 -2.03 -10.53
CA ILE A 94 -13.66 -1.77 -9.62
C ILE A 94 -13.26 -0.78 -8.53
N THR A 95 -12.10 -1.01 -7.90
CA THR A 95 -11.59 -0.15 -6.82
C THR A 95 -11.31 1.26 -7.32
N LEU A 96 -10.69 1.39 -8.50
CA LEU A 96 -10.45 2.67 -9.14
C LEU A 96 -11.77 3.41 -9.45
N GLY A 97 -12.81 2.68 -9.86
CA GLY A 97 -14.15 3.23 -10.05
C GLY A 97 -14.71 3.87 -8.78
N LYS A 98 -14.62 3.17 -7.64
CA LYS A 98 -15.07 3.68 -6.33
C LYS A 98 -14.30 4.92 -5.90
N VAL A 99 -12.97 4.88 -5.99
CA VAL A 99 -12.11 6.04 -5.63
C VAL A 99 -12.44 7.26 -6.49
N ARG A 100 -12.70 7.07 -7.79
CA ARG A 100 -13.10 8.18 -8.67
C ARG A 100 -14.45 8.77 -8.29
N GLN A 101 -15.39 7.94 -7.84
CA GLN A 101 -16.69 8.41 -7.37
C GLN A 101 -16.54 9.20 -6.06
N GLU A 102 -15.87 8.64 -5.07
CA GLU A 102 -15.59 9.31 -3.78
C GLU A 102 -14.87 10.64 -3.99
N TYR A 103 -13.90 10.69 -4.91
CA TYR A 103 -13.20 11.93 -5.23
C TYR A 103 -14.15 13.01 -5.77
N LYS A 104 -15.11 12.66 -6.65
CA LYS A 104 -16.11 13.61 -7.15
C LYS A 104 -17.04 14.09 -6.04
N GLU A 105 -17.48 13.20 -5.17
CA GLU A 105 -18.33 13.54 -4.03
C GLU A 105 -17.60 14.51 -3.07
N ASN A 106 -16.32 14.24 -2.78
CA ASN A 106 -15.49 15.10 -1.96
C ASN A 106 -15.26 16.48 -2.58
N LEU A 107 -15.11 16.58 -3.90
CA LEU A 107 -15.01 17.88 -4.58
C LEU A 107 -16.29 18.72 -4.40
N VAL A 108 -17.46 18.10 -4.48
CA VAL A 108 -18.74 18.78 -4.24
C VAL A 108 -18.82 19.27 -2.79
N GLN A 109 -18.48 18.41 -1.82
CA GLN A 109 -18.46 18.81 -0.41
C GLN A 109 -17.47 19.94 -0.14
N PHE A 110 -16.30 19.90 -0.75
CA PHE A 110 -15.29 20.95 -0.62
C PHE A 110 -15.82 22.30 -1.12
N SER A 111 -16.50 22.33 -2.27
CA SER A 111 -17.12 23.55 -2.80
C SER A 111 -18.15 24.13 -1.82
N ILE A 112 -18.99 23.28 -1.22
CA ILE A 112 -20.00 23.71 -0.24
C ILE A 112 -19.32 24.33 1.00
N ILE A 113 -18.26 23.69 1.50
CA ILE A 113 -17.50 24.20 2.66
C ILE A 113 -16.84 25.54 2.32
N GLU A 114 -16.32 25.70 1.10
CA GLU A 114 -15.70 26.95 0.67
C GLU A 114 -16.70 28.11 0.63
N GLU A 115 -17.92 27.86 0.14
CA GLU A 115 -19.01 28.84 0.15
C GLU A 115 -19.46 29.20 1.56
N GLN A 116 -19.64 28.20 2.43
CA GLN A 116 -19.98 28.41 3.84
C GLN A 116 -18.92 29.25 4.56
N LYS A 117 -17.64 28.96 4.32
CA LYS A 117 -16.53 29.74 4.87
C LYS A 117 -16.61 31.20 4.44
N LYS A 118 -16.83 31.47 3.15
CA LYS A 118 -16.99 32.85 2.63
C LYS A 118 -18.15 33.57 3.31
N SER A 119 -19.29 32.90 3.50
CA SER A 119 -20.45 33.44 4.21
C SER A 119 -20.11 33.82 5.66
N LEU A 120 -19.48 32.91 6.39
CA LEU A 120 -19.09 33.15 7.79
C LEU A 120 -18.06 34.28 7.93
N GLU A 121 -17.11 34.40 6.98
CA GLU A 121 -16.15 35.50 6.95
C GLU A 121 -16.85 36.86 6.78
N LEU A 122 -17.89 36.92 5.94
CA LEU A 122 -18.72 38.12 5.76
C LEU A 122 -19.49 38.46 7.05
N GLU A 123 -20.15 37.48 7.67
CA GLU A 123 -20.85 37.67 8.94
C GLU A 123 -19.92 38.16 10.05
N LEU A 124 -18.75 37.54 10.17
CA LEU A 124 -17.74 37.92 11.16
C LEU A 124 -17.25 39.36 10.96
N ASN A 125 -17.08 39.79 9.71
CA ASN A 125 -16.74 41.18 9.39
C ASN A 125 -17.86 42.15 9.80
N GLN A 126 -19.12 41.79 9.59
CA GLN A 126 -20.26 42.61 10.05
C GLN A 126 -20.31 42.72 11.58
N VAL A 127 -20.09 41.62 12.29
CA VAL A 127 -20.03 41.62 13.77
C VAL A 127 -18.88 42.51 14.26
N ARG A 128 -17.70 42.43 13.64
CA ARG A 128 -16.55 43.29 13.94
C ARG A 128 -16.87 44.78 13.75
N GLN A 129 -17.63 45.13 12.72
CA GLN A 129 -18.05 46.51 12.47
C GLN A 129 -19.11 47.02 13.46
N LYS A 130 -19.98 46.13 13.95
CA LYS A 130 -21.03 46.46 14.94
C LYS A 130 -20.51 46.52 16.38
N LEU A 131 -19.36 45.92 16.67
CA LEU A 131 -18.69 46.10 17.95
C LEU A 131 -18.24 47.57 18.05
N PRO A 132 -18.74 48.35 19.03
CA PRO A 132 -18.26 49.71 19.23
C PRO A 132 -16.75 49.60 19.42
N ASN A 133 -15.99 50.40 18.66
CA ASN A 133 -14.57 50.64 18.90
C ASN A 133 -14.42 50.77 20.41
N GLN A 134 -13.88 49.75 21.07
CA GLN A 134 -13.48 49.85 22.47
C GLN A 134 -12.35 50.88 22.42
N LYS A 135 -12.72 52.16 22.48
CA LYS A 135 -11.80 53.27 22.69
C LYS A 135 -11.02 52.86 23.91
N SER A 136 -9.78 52.43 23.68
CA SER A 136 -8.85 52.07 24.73
C SER A 136 -8.88 53.21 25.73
N ILE A 137 -9.32 52.96 26.96
CA ILE A 137 -9.25 53.95 28.04
C ILE A 137 -7.79 54.41 28.04
N PRO A 138 -7.49 55.70 27.79
CA PRO A 138 -6.11 56.16 27.73
C PRO A 138 -5.46 55.87 29.08
N ILE A 139 -4.50 54.94 29.09
CA ILE A 139 -3.80 54.53 30.30
C ILE A 139 -2.85 55.66 30.68
N PRO A 140 -3.03 56.30 31.85
CA PRO A 140 -2.20 57.42 32.24
C PRO A 140 -0.79 56.94 32.59
N LYS A 141 0.24 57.76 32.37
CA LYS A 141 1.62 57.43 32.77
C LYS A 141 1.81 57.45 34.30
N GLN A 142 0.95 58.16 35.01
CA GLN A 142 0.94 58.27 36.47
C GLN A 142 -0.49 58.34 37.01
N LEU A 143 -0.71 57.80 38.21
CA LEU A 143 -1.98 57.86 38.94
C LEU A 143 -1.67 58.11 40.42
N ASP A 144 -2.18 59.19 41.01
CA ASP A 144 -2.01 59.58 42.42
C ASP A 144 -0.54 59.54 42.90
N GLY A 145 0.38 59.99 42.03
CA GLY A 145 1.82 60.02 42.29
C GLY A 145 2.52 58.65 42.23
N TRP A 146 1.83 57.60 41.77
CA TRP A 146 2.43 56.32 41.37
C TRP A 146 2.61 56.28 39.86
N GLY A 147 3.76 55.79 39.37
CA GLY A 147 3.97 55.51 37.95
C GLY A 147 3.19 54.28 37.51
N VAL A 148 2.60 54.32 36.33
CA VAL A 148 1.88 53.18 35.72
C VAL A 148 2.80 52.53 34.69
N GLN A 149 2.96 51.21 34.76
CA GLN A 149 3.77 50.46 33.82
C GLN A 149 3.06 49.17 33.40
N LEU A 150 3.08 48.88 32.10
CA LEU A 150 2.77 47.56 31.57
C LEU A 150 4.04 46.70 31.64
N LYS A 151 3.99 45.57 32.36
CA LYS A 151 5.08 44.59 32.41
C LYS A 151 4.57 43.25 31.90
N GLY A 152 5.03 42.84 30.73
CA GLY A 152 4.50 41.67 30.04
C GLY A 152 3.03 41.88 29.69
N ASN A 153 2.14 41.07 30.28
CA ASN A 153 0.70 41.11 30.01
C ASN A 153 -0.13 41.72 31.17
N TYR A 154 0.48 42.41 32.14
CA TYR A 154 -0.24 43.03 33.25
C TYR A 154 0.25 44.44 33.60
N TYR A 155 -0.67 45.25 34.12
CA TYR A 155 -0.40 46.57 34.65
C TYR A 155 0.06 46.51 36.11
N ARG A 156 1.04 47.33 36.44
CA ARG A 156 1.52 47.54 37.80
C ARG A 156 1.77 49.02 38.06
N LEU A 157 1.59 49.42 39.31
CA LEU A 157 1.99 50.72 39.80
C LEU A 157 3.35 50.66 40.47
N PHE A 158 4.10 51.75 40.44
CA PHE A 158 5.38 51.86 41.14
C PHE A 158 5.63 53.23 41.74
N LYS A 159 6.26 53.26 42.91
CA LYS A 159 6.64 54.51 43.59
C LYS A 159 7.87 54.28 44.48
N LYS A 160 8.75 55.28 44.58
CA LYS A 160 9.89 55.24 45.50
C LYS A 160 9.45 55.79 46.86
N ILE A 161 9.49 54.96 47.90
CA ILE A 161 9.10 55.30 49.27
C ILE A 161 10.29 54.97 50.18
N ARG A 162 10.78 55.95 50.95
CA ARG A 162 11.95 55.81 51.84
C ARG A 162 13.17 55.17 51.14
N GLY A 163 13.49 55.64 49.94
CA GLY A 163 14.64 55.15 49.16
C GLY A 163 14.43 53.83 48.40
N LYS A 164 13.36 53.06 48.67
CA LYS A 164 13.07 51.77 48.04
C LYS A 164 11.91 51.87 47.05
N VAL A 165 12.00 51.16 45.92
CA VAL A 165 10.90 51.11 44.94
C VAL A 165 9.88 50.06 45.39
N LYS A 166 8.62 50.48 45.49
CA LYS A 166 7.48 49.64 45.80
C LYS A 166 6.65 49.40 44.55
N TRP A 167 6.03 48.23 44.47
CA TRP A 167 5.22 47.81 43.32
C TRP A 167 3.84 47.35 43.79
N ILE A 168 2.80 47.69 43.04
CA ILE A 168 1.43 47.21 43.27
C ILE A 168 0.93 46.58 41.96
N HIS A 169 0.53 45.32 42.01
CA HIS A 169 -0.04 44.63 40.86
C HIS A 169 -1.50 45.06 40.65
N ILE A 170 -1.88 45.45 39.42
CA ILE A 170 -3.27 45.82 39.09
C ILE A 170 -4.00 44.64 38.45
N GLY A 171 -3.48 44.11 37.34
CA GLY A 171 -4.09 43.01 36.58
C GLY A 171 -3.84 43.12 35.07
N LYS A 172 -4.41 42.22 34.26
CA LYS A 172 -4.25 42.21 32.79
C LYS A 172 -4.97 43.36 32.08
N LYS A 173 -6.06 43.85 32.67
CA LYS A 173 -6.81 45.02 32.19
C LYS A 173 -6.54 46.20 33.12
N TRP A 174 -6.44 47.40 32.54
CA TRP A 174 -6.32 48.64 33.30
C TRP A 174 -7.69 49.02 33.87
N ASP A 175 -7.74 49.19 35.19
CA ASP A 175 -8.93 49.63 35.92
C ASP A 175 -8.49 50.77 36.86
N PRO A 176 -8.88 52.03 36.58
CA PRO A 176 -8.47 53.18 37.36
C PRO A 176 -9.01 53.15 38.79
N ASP A 177 -10.20 52.63 39.02
CA ASP A 177 -10.83 52.60 40.35
C ASP A 177 -10.19 51.53 41.23
N LEU A 178 -9.90 50.36 40.66
CA LEU A 178 -9.12 49.33 41.34
C LEU A 178 -7.71 49.83 41.69
N ALA A 179 -7.07 50.57 40.78
CA ALA A 179 -5.76 51.14 41.00
C ALA A 179 -5.77 52.17 42.15
N ARG A 180 -6.72 53.10 42.17
CA ARG A 180 -6.90 54.05 43.28
C ARG A 180 -7.16 53.36 44.62
N LYS A 181 -8.02 52.34 44.63
CA LYS A 181 -8.29 51.54 45.83
C LYS A 181 -7.02 50.90 46.38
N LYS A 182 -6.24 50.23 45.52
CA LYS A 182 -4.99 49.59 45.92
C LYS A 182 -3.91 50.57 46.38
N ILE A 183 -3.88 51.79 45.82
CA ILE A 183 -3.01 52.87 46.31
C ILE A 183 -3.42 53.28 47.73
N LYS A 184 -4.73 53.47 47.98
CA LYS A 184 -5.26 53.87 49.29
C LYS A 184 -5.00 52.81 50.36
N ASP A 185 -5.14 51.54 50.00
CA ASP A 185 -4.96 50.39 50.91
C ASP A 185 -3.48 50.02 51.10
N TYR A 186 -2.54 50.69 50.41
CA TYR A 186 -1.11 50.37 50.47
C TYR A 186 -0.51 50.77 51.83
N LYS A 187 -0.16 49.78 52.64
CA LYS A 187 0.60 49.94 53.90
C LYS A 187 2.02 49.41 53.70
N GLY A 188 2.99 50.25 53.33
CA GLY A 188 4.36 49.79 53.05
C GLY A 188 5.43 50.85 52.85
#